data_AF-A0AA43BQC1-F1
#
_entry.id   AF-A0AA43BQC1-F1
#
_cell.length_a   1.000
_cell.length_b   1.000
_cell.length_c   1.000
_cell.angle_alpha   90.00
_cell.angle_beta   90.00
_cell.angle_gamma   90.00
#
_symmetry.space_group_name_H-M   'P 1'
#
loop_
_entity.id
_entity.type
_entity.pdbx_description
1 polymer ?
#
loop_
_entity_poly.entity_id
_entity_poly.type
_entity_poly.pdbx_seq_one_letter_code
_entity_poly.pdbx_strand_id
1 'polypeptide(L)'
;MCAHAVRPTPDSILDPIRERLQRQYALHRRGALFWTAYQRMQLELVHHHPLDHERLCNAMANLAEDLGAVEHAQLIGHANASSTSR
;
A
#
# COMPACT_ATOMS: atom_id res chain seq x y z
N MET A 1 5.55 -24.01 -12.26
CA MET A 1 6.21 -22.72 -12.53
C MET A 1 5.96 -21.83 -11.32
N CYS A 2 6.96 -21.65 -10.46
CA CYS A 2 6.82 -20.78 -9.28
C CYS A 2 7.02 -19.34 -9.73
N ALA A 3 5.99 -18.50 -9.60
CA ALA A 3 6.13 -17.07 -9.82
C ALA A 3 7.11 -16.53 -8.77
N HIS A 4 8.34 -16.22 -9.20
CA HIS A 4 9.29 -15.50 -8.38
C HIS A 4 8.68 -14.12 -8.10
N ALA A 5 8.12 -13.95 -6.90
CA ALA A 5 7.85 -12.63 -6.37
C ALA A 5 9.19 -11.91 -6.28
N VAL A 6 9.52 -11.14 -7.31
CA VAL A 6 10.58 -10.15 -7.27
C VAL A 6 10.26 -9.28 -6.07
N ARG A 7 11.02 -9.48 -4.98
CA ARG A 7 10.96 -8.58 -3.83
C ARG A 7 11.31 -7.20 -4.40
N PRO A 8 10.39 -6.22 -4.40
CA PRO A 8 10.75 -4.89 -4.84
C PRO A 8 11.92 -4.43 -3.97
N THR A 9 12.95 -3.90 -4.62
CA THR A 9 14.05 -3.18 -3.97
C THR A 9 13.47 -2.34 -2.85
N PRO A 10 14.02 -2.34 -1.62
CA PRO A 10 13.50 -1.50 -0.56
C PRO A 10 13.51 -0.05 -1.04
N ASP A 11 12.33 0.44 -1.40
CA ASP A 11 12.09 1.82 -1.78
C ASP A 11 12.35 2.63 -0.51
N SER A 12 13.53 3.24 -0.42
CA SER A 12 13.96 4.02 0.75
C SER A 12 12.98 5.15 1.11
N ILE A 13 12.14 5.56 0.16
CA ILE A 13 11.05 6.53 0.32
C ILE A 13 9.91 5.94 1.19
N LEU A 14 9.67 4.63 1.11
CA LEU A 14 8.57 3.95 1.81
C LEU A 14 8.94 3.56 3.25
N ASP A 15 10.22 3.43 3.58
CA ASP A 15 10.66 3.08 4.93
C ASP A 15 10.10 4.01 6.02
N PRO A 16 10.20 5.36 5.92
CA PRO A 16 9.61 6.25 6.91
C PRO A 16 8.07 6.17 6.94
N ILE A 17 7.42 5.87 5.81
CA ILE A 17 5.97 5.70 5.73
C ILE A 17 5.55 4.40 6.41
N ARG A 18 6.27 3.31 6.19
CA ARG A 18 6.07 2.00 6.81
C ARG A 18 6.14 2.10 8.34
N GLU A 19 7.16 2.77 8.86
CA GLU A 19 7.32 2.96 10.31
C GLU A 19 6.20 3.81 10.92
N ARG A 20 5.78 4.89 10.24
CA ARG A 20 4.66 5.72 10.69
C ARG A 20 3.35 4.92 10.66
N LEU A 21 3.11 4.15 9.60
CA LEU A 21 1.89 3.36 9.45
C LEU A 21 1.80 2.23 10.48
N GLN A 22 2.90 1.54 10.76
CA GLN A 22 2.98 0.54 11.83
C GLN A 22 2.60 1.11 13.20
N ARG A 23 3.12 2.30 13.54
CA ARG A 23 2.76 2.99 14.78
C ARG A 23 1.27 3.33 14.85
N GLN A 24 0.71 3.87 13.76
CA GLN A 24 -0.72 4.17 13.70
C GLN A 24 -1.58 2.90 13.83
N TYR A 25 -1.15 1.79 13.22
CA TYR A 25 -1.84 0.52 13.34
C TYR A 25 -1.75 -0.05 14.76
N ALA A 26 -0.61 0.07 15.44
CA ALA A 26 -0.49 -0.36 16.83
C ALA A 26 -1.44 0.41 17.76
N LEU A 27 -1.61 1.71 17.52
CA LEU A 27 -2.46 2.60 18.34
C LEU A 27 -3.96 2.47 18.03
N HIS A 28 -4.31 2.35 16.75
CA HIS A 28 -5.70 2.51 16.28
C HIS A 28 -6.25 1.28 15.57
N ARG A 29 -5.42 0.25 15.35
CA ARG A 29 -5.76 -0.98 14.61
C ARG A 29 -6.43 -0.63 13.28
N ARG A 30 -7.57 -1.23 12.96
CA ARG A 30 -8.35 -0.99 11.74
C ARG A 30 -9.38 0.14 11.87
N GLY A 31 -9.27 0.97 12.91
CA GLY A 31 -10.24 2.02 13.23
C GLY A 31 -10.15 3.25 12.32
N ALA A 32 -11.14 4.15 12.42
CA ALA A 32 -11.23 5.35 11.58
C ALA A 32 -9.99 6.28 11.67
N LEU A 33 -9.34 6.34 12.83
CA LEU A 33 -8.13 7.14 13.02
C LEU A 33 -6.94 6.58 12.24
N PHE A 34 -6.83 5.25 12.14
CA PHE A 34 -5.81 4.62 11.29
C PHE A 34 -6.03 4.99 9.82
N TRP A 35 -7.26 4.90 9.32
CA TRP A 35 -7.58 5.23 7.93
C TRP A 35 -7.37 6.70 7.61
N THR A 36 -7.71 7.60 8.54
CA THR A 36 -7.40 9.03 8.41
C THR A 36 -5.89 9.27 8.28
N ALA A 37 -5.09 8.61 9.11
CA ALA A 37 -3.63 8.74 9.07
C ALA A 37 -3.05 8.13 7.78
N TYR A 38 -3.55 6.98 7.35
CA TYR A 38 -3.19 6.33 6.09
C TYR A 38 -3.44 7.27 4.90
N GLN A 39 -4.63 7.87 4.80
CA GLN A 39 -4.98 8.79 3.72
C GLN A 39 -4.06 10.01 3.69
N ARG A 40 -3.76 10.60 4.85
CA ARG A 40 -2.83 11.74 4.93
C ARG A 40 -1.44 11.38 4.42
N MET A 41 -0.91 10.23 4.86
CA MET A 41 0.41 9.75 4.42
C MET A 41 0.44 9.45 2.92
N GLN A 42 -0.64 8.89 2.37
CA GLN A 42 -0.76 8.65 0.92
C GLN A 42 -0.74 9.95 0.13
N LEU A 43 -1.47 10.97 0.59
CA LEU A 43 -1.49 12.29 -0.05
C LEU A 43 -0.11 12.97 0.01
N GLU A 44 0.56 12.94 1.16
CA GLU A 44 1.94 13.44 1.31
C GLU A 44 2.88 12.78 0.30
N LEU A 45 2.85 11.45 0.23
CA LEU A 45 3.72 10.65 -0.63
C LEU A 45 3.51 10.96 -2.12
N VAL A 46 2.25 11.04 -2.55
CA VAL A 46 1.88 11.33 -3.94
C VAL A 46 2.20 12.77 -4.32
N HIS A 47 2.01 13.71 -3.39
CA HIS A 47 2.32 15.11 -3.64
C HIS A 47 3.81 15.32 -3.95
N HIS A 48 4.69 14.59 -3.27
CA HIS A 48 6.14 14.64 -3.52
C HIS A 48 6.59 13.86 -4.76
N HIS A 49 5.80 12.85 -5.19
CA HIS A 49 6.16 11.95 -6.29
C HIS A 49 4.98 11.72 -7.25
N PRO A 50 4.50 12.75 -7.95
CA PRO A 50 3.28 12.65 -8.76
C PRO A 50 3.40 11.68 -9.93
N LEU A 51 4.61 11.51 -10.50
CA LEU A 51 4.86 10.58 -11.60
C LEU A 51 4.79 9.11 -11.18
N ASP A 52 4.96 8.82 -9.88
CA ASP A 52 4.96 7.47 -9.32
C ASP A 52 3.67 7.16 -8.54
N HIS A 53 2.62 7.97 -8.70
CA HIS A 53 1.39 7.90 -7.90
C HIS A 53 0.80 6.49 -7.82
N GLU A 54 0.62 5.81 -8.95
CA GLU A 54 0.03 4.46 -8.97
C GLU A 54 0.90 3.45 -8.22
N ARG A 55 2.23 3.47 -8.47
CA ARG A 55 3.19 2.59 -7.81
C ARG A 55 3.17 2.79 -6.30
N LEU A 56 3.17 4.04 -5.84
CA LEU A 56 3.23 4.41 -4.43
C LEU A 56 1.92 4.12 -3.70
N CYS A 57 0.77 4.34 -4.35
CA CYS A 57 -0.53 3.95 -3.82
C CYS A 57 -0.65 2.44 -3.65
N ASN A 58 -0.23 1.67 -4.65
CA ASN A 58 -0.23 0.21 -4.60
C ASN A 58 0.72 -0.31 -3.52
N ALA A 59 1.91 0.28 -3.39
CA ALA A 59 2.85 -0.09 -2.34
C ALA A 59 2.29 0.18 -0.94
N MET A 60 1.62 1.33 -0.74
CA MET A 60 0.94 1.60 0.53
C MET A 60 -0.22 0.64 0.81
N ALA A 61 -0.98 0.26 -0.22
CA ALA A 61 -2.07 -0.70 -0.07
C ALA A 61 -1.54 -2.08 0.36
N ASN A 62 -0.42 -2.53 -0.24
CA ASN A 62 0.26 -3.75 0.18
C ASN A 62 0.78 -3.66 1.62
N LEU A 63 1.31 -2.50 2.06
CA LEU A 63 1.69 -2.32 3.46
C LEU A 63 0.49 -2.44 4.41
N ALA A 64 -0.69 -1.95 4.01
CA ALA A 64 -1.90 -2.10 4.81
C ALA A 64 -2.35 -3.58 4.87
N GLU A 65 -2.23 -4.34 3.78
CA GLU A 65 -2.48 -5.79 3.78
C GLU A 65 -1.47 -6.57 4.63
N ASP A 66 -0.17 -6.26 4.53
CA ASP A 66 0.90 -6.88 5.33
C ASP A 66 0.69 -6.66 6.84
N LEU A 67 0.16 -5.50 7.23
CA LEU A 67 -0.21 -5.20 8.62
C LEU A 67 -1.49 -5.92 9.05
N GLY A 68 -2.19 -6.54 8.10
CA GLY A 68 -3.52 -7.08 8.27
C GLY A 68 -4.52 -5.98 8.57
N ALA A 69 -4.37 -4.77 8.06
CA ALA A 69 -5.39 -3.73 8.15
C ALA A 69 -6.57 -3.98 7.20
N VAL A 70 -6.28 -4.65 6.07
CA VAL A 70 -7.23 -5.23 5.11
C VAL A 70 -6.84 -6.67 4.83
N GLU A 71 -7.79 -7.46 4.32
CA GLU A 71 -7.54 -8.87 3.96
C GLU A 71 -6.88 -8.99 2.59
N HIS A 72 -7.31 -8.19 1.61
CA HIS A 72 -6.75 -8.15 0.26
C HIS A 72 -6.76 -6.72 -0.29
N ALA A 73 -5.57 -6.18 -0.57
CA ALA A 73 -5.43 -4.87 -1.19
C ALA A 73 -5.91 -4.90 -2.65
N GLN A 74 -6.75 -3.93 -3.01
CA GLN A 74 -7.13 -3.70 -4.40
C GLN A 74 -6.16 -2.68 -5.00
N LEU A 75 -5.40 -3.12 -6.02
CA LEU A 75 -4.36 -2.30 -6.63
C LEU A 75 -4.88 -1.58 -7.88
N ILE A 76 -4.46 -0.33 -8.05
CA ILE A 76 -4.75 0.51 -9.22
C ILE A 76 -3.92 0.00 -10.41
N GLY A 77 -4.49 0.04 -11.61
CA GLY A 77 -3.80 -0.37 -12.84
C GLY A 77 -3.90 -1.87 -13.15
N HIS A 78 -4.61 -2.67 -12.34
CA HIS A 78 -5.03 -4.01 -12.74
C HIS A 78 -6.13 -3.94 -13.80
N ALA A 79 -5.74 -3.68 -15.05
CA ALA A 79 -6.65 -3.78 -16.20
C ALA A 79 -6.98 -5.24 -16.56
N ASN A 80 -6.27 -6.25 -16.04
CA ASN A 80 -6.50 -7.65 -16.39
C ASN A 80 -6.13 -8.62 -15.25
N ALA A 81 -7.03 -8.84 -14.30
CA ALA A 81 -7.05 -10.09 -13.52
C ALA A 81 -8.47 -10.71 -13.45
N SER A 82 -9.42 -10.17 -14.21
CA SER A 82 -10.74 -10.72 -14.45
C SER A 82 -10.95 -10.97 -15.94
N SER A 83 -10.26 -12.00 -16.45
CA SER A 83 -10.74 -12.74 -17.62
C SER A 83 -10.54 -14.22 -17.36
N THR A 84 -11.20 -14.71 -16.31
CA THR A 84 -11.74 -16.06 -16.31
C THR A 84 -13.18 -15.99 -16.80
N SER A 85 -13.40 -16.17 -18.10
CA SER A 85 -14.62 -16.84 -18.57
C SER A 85 -14.50 -17.31 -20.01
N ARG A 86 -14.49 -18.65 -20.09
CA ARG A 86 -14.93 -19.53 -21.18
C ARG A 86 -13.93 -19.87 -22.29
#